data_AF-A0AAW5KDS7-F1
#
_entry.id   AF-A0AAW5KDS7-F1
#
_cell.length_a   1.000
_cell.length_b   1.000
_cell.length_c   1.000
_cell.angle_alpha   90.00
_cell.angle_beta   90.00
_cell.angle_gamma   90.00
#
_symmetry.space_group_name_H-M   'P 1'
#
loop_
_entity.id
_entity.type
_entity.pdbx_description
1 polymer ?
#
loop_
_entity_poly.entity_id
_entity_poly.type
_entity_poly.pdbx_seq_one_letter_code
_entity_poly.pdbx_strand_id
1 'polypeptide(L)'
;NDFDFIVTQSEFEALVLECSLIKQYGPKYNILLKDDKGYHYIKITPGDWPDIQAAKQKIDDGSTYIGPYTTSFIVTQSVELAKKAFLLPSCKKRFPQDIGRERPCLNYHIKQCFGVCTGKISQAKYREMVDR
;
A
#
# COMPACT_ATOMS: atom_id res chain seq x y z
N ASN A 1 -6.82 -33.02 -24.98
CA ASN A 1 -7.10 -32.76 -23.54
C ASN A 1 -5.79 -32.86 -22.82
N ASP A 2 -4.98 -31.84 -22.98
CA ASP A 2 -3.66 -31.73 -22.36
C ASP A 2 -3.70 -30.49 -21.47
N PHE A 3 -3.21 -30.58 -20.25
CA PHE A 3 -3.17 -29.46 -19.32
C PHE A 3 -1.80 -29.43 -18.65
N ASP A 4 -1.19 -28.25 -18.65
CA ASP A 4 0.11 -28.00 -18.04
C ASP A 4 -0.09 -27.22 -16.74
N PHE A 5 0.77 -27.49 -15.75
CA PHE A 5 0.83 -26.73 -14.52
C PHE A 5 2.28 -26.42 -14.16
N ILE A 6 2.47 -25.28 -13.49
CA ILE A 6 3.78 -24.85 -13.02
C ILE A 6 3.70 -24.71 -11.50
N VAL A 7 4.59 -25.40 -10.79
CA VAL A 7 4.66 -25.32 -9.32
C VAL A 7 5.44 -24.07 -8.94
N THR A 8 4.88 -23.26 -8.05
CA THR A 8 5.50 -22.04 -7.51
C THR A 8 5.74 -22.18 -6.01
N GLN A 9 6.64 -21.37 -5.46
CA GLN A 9 7.07 -21.46 -4.06
C GLN A 9 6.13 -20.72 -3.11
N SER A 10 5.27 -19.83 -3.62
CA SER A 10 4.33 -19.04 -2.83
C SER A 10 3.10 -18.65 -3.64
N GLU A 11 2.00 -18.34 -2.95
CA GLU A 11 0.78 -17.79 -3.57
C GLU A 11 1.05 -16.50 -4.35
N PHE A 12 1.99 -15.69 -3.86
CA PHE A 12 2.45 -14.47 -4.53
C PHE A 12 3.06 -14.77 -5.90
N GLU A 13 3.96 -15.75 -5.95
CA GLU A 13 4.65 -16.14 -7.18
C GLU A 13 3.67 -16.78 -8.17
N ALA A 14 2.72 -17.59 -7.68
CA ALA A 14 1.64 -18.13 -8.49
C ALA A 14 0.84 -17.03 -9.20
N LEU A 15 0.46 -15.98 -8.46
CA LEU A 15 -0.32 -14.87 -9.00
C LEU A 15 0.46 -14.04 -10.04
N VAL A 16 1.75 -13.79 -9.79
CA VAL A 16 2.64 -13.09 -10.73
C VAL A 16 2.84 -13.90 -12.01
N LEU A 17 3.03 -15.22 -11.88
CA LEU A 17 3.20 -16.12 -13.01
C LEU A 17 1.91 -16.24 -13.82
N GLU A 18 0.77 -16.44 -13.16
CA GLU A 18 -0.55 -16.52 -13.80
C GLU A 18 -0.80 -15.30 -14.68
N CYS A 19 -0.64 -14.10 -14.12
CA CYS A 19 -0.87 -12.87 -14.87
C CYS A 19 0.12 -12.70 -16.02
N SER A 20 1.40 -13.05 -15.84
CA SER A 20 2.39 -13.04 -16.92
C SER A 20 1.96 -13.94 -18.08
N LEU A 21 1.47 -15.14 -17.78
CA LEU A 21 0.97 -16.09 -18.78
C LEU A 21 -0.32 -15.59 -19.44
N ILE A 22 -1.27 -15.03 -18.69
CA ILE A 22 -2.51 -14.47 -19.24
C ILE A 22 -2.19 -13.34 -20.23
N LYS A 23 -1.24 -12.46 -19.89
CA LYS A 23 -0.82 -11.37 -20.77
C LYS A 23 -0.08 -11.85 -22.01
N GLN A 24 0.75 -12.88 -21.87
CA GLN A 24 1.51 -13.45 -22.99
C GLN A 24 0.62 -14.21 -23.98
N TYR A 25 -0.32 -15.02 -23.48
CA TYR A 25 -1.10 -15.95 -24.31
C TYR A 25 -2.53 -15.49 -24.60
N GLY A 26 -3.03 -14.48 -23.88
CA GLY A 26 -4.39 -13.94 -24.03
C GLY A 26 -5.50 -15.01 -24.09
N PRO A 27 -5.59 -15.97 -23.14
CA PRO A 27 -6.48 -17.12 -23.27
C PRO A 27 -7.94 -16.71 -23.46
N LYS A 28 -8.67 -17.38 -24.37
CA LYS A 28 -10.05 -17.02 -24.75
C LYS A 28 -10.98 -16.88 -23.53
N TYR A 29 -10.85 -17.77 -22.55
CA TYR A 29 -11.75 -17.86 -21.40
C TYR A 29 -11.36 -16.99 -20.19
N ASN A 30 -10.15 -16.42 -20.15
CA ASN A 30 -9.76 -15.53 -19.06
C ASN A 30 -10.49 -14.19 -19.20
N ILE A 31 -11.23 -13.76 -18.18
CA ILE A 31 -11.91 -12.46 -18.15
C ILE A 31 -11.07 -11.44 -17.37
N LEU A 32 -10.45 -11.90 -16.27
CA LEU A 32 -9.57 -11.10 -15.43
C LEU A 32 -8.17 -11.01 -16.04
N LEU A 33 -7.44 -9.94 -15.72
CA LEU A 33 -6.01 -9.76 -16.04
C LEU A 33 -5.67 -9.65 -17.55
N LYS A 34 -6.68 -9.57 -18.45
CA LYS A 34 -6.50 -9.24 -19.87
C LYS A 34 -6.24 -7.75 -20.13
N ASP A 35 -6.83 -6.88 -19.31
CA ASP A 35 -6.63 -5.43 -19.41
C ASP A 35 -5.25 -5.05 -18.86
N ASP A 36 -4.63 -4.02 -19.45
CA ASP A 36 -3.35 -3.46 -19.02
C ASP A 36 -3.44 -2.64 -17.72
N LYS A 37 -4.48 -2.89 -16.92
CA LYS A 37 -4.66 -2.34 -15.58
C LYS A 37 -3.61 -3.00 -14.70
N GLY A 38 -2.42 -2.40 -14.69
CA GLY A 38 -1.24 -2.89 -13.97
C GLY A 38 -1.53 -3.22 -12.51
N TYR A 39 -0.69 -4.07 -11.94
CA TYR A 39 -0.79 -4.54 -10.57
C TYR A 39 -0.93 -3.40 -9.56
N HIS A 40 -1.70 -3.66 -8.50
CA HIS A 40 -1.77 -2.76 -7.36
C HIS A 40 -0.95 -3.31 -6.20
N TYR A 41 -0.25 -2.44 -5.52
CA TYR A 41 0.61 -2.78 -4.39
C TYR A 41 0.30 -1.84 -3.23
N ILE A 42 0.46 -2.33 -2.02
CA ILE A 42 0.57 -1.53 -0.81
C ILE A 42 2.05 -1.25 -0.61
N LYS A 43 2.45 0.00 -0.73
CA LYS A 43 3.80 0.49 -0.50
C LYS A 43 3.91 0.97 0.95
N ILE A 44 4.94 0.50 1.65
CA ILE A 44 5.32 0.97 2.98
C ILE A 44 6.65 1.70 2.83
N THR A 45 6.64 3.01 3.00
CA THR A 45 7.84 3.83 2.85
C THR A 45 8.79 3.62 4.04
N PRO A 46 10.10 3.48 3.80
CA PRO A 46 11.08 3.35 4.87
C PRO A 46 11.35 4.73 5.51
N GLY A 47 11.99 4.72 6.67
CA GLY A 47 12.51 5.92 7.33
C GLY A 47 11.83 6.25 8.64
N ASP A 48 11.97 7.52 9.04
CA ASP A 48 11.61 8.01 10.37
C ASP A 48 10.10 8.21 10.56
N TRP A 49 9.39 8.42 9.46
CA TRP A 49 7.94 8.60 9.39
C TRP A 49 7.36 7.62 8.37
N PRO A 50 7.32 6.31 8.66
CA PRO A 50 6.74 5.33 7.74
C PRO A 50 5.29 5.68 7.41
N ASP A 51 4.94 5.57 6.13
CA ASP A 51 3.60 5.77 5.60
C ASP A 51 3.21 4.59 4.71
N ILE A 52 1.92 4.30 4.69
CA ILE A 52 1.33 3.22 3.89
C ILE A 52 0.56 3.87 2.73
N GLN A 53 0.88 3.50 1.51
CA GLN A 53 0.31 4.10 0.30
C GLN A 53 -0.06 3.04 -0.73
N ALA A 54 -1.09 3.32 -1.54
CA ALA A 54 -1.38 2.50 -2.70
C ALA A 54 -0.43 2.86 -3.85
N ALA A 55 0.24 1.87 -4.43
CA ALA A 55 1.14 2.00 -5.57
C ALA A 55 0.66 1.13 -6.74
N LYS A 56 0.97 1.56 -7.98
CA LYS A 56 0.67 0.79 -9.20
C LYS A 56 1.90 0.04 -9.75
N GLN A 57 3.07 0.34 -9.22
CA GLN A 57 4.34 -0.19 -9.67
C GLN A 57 5.28 -0.32 -8.47
N LYS A 58 6.10 -1.37 -8.50
CA LYS A 58 7.24 -1.52 -7.59
C LYS A 58 8.35 -0.61 -8.09
N ILE A 59 8.83 0.28 -7.23
CA ILE A 59 9.97 1.17 -7.50
C ILE A 59 11.08 0.73 -6.54
N ASP A 60 12.32 0.76 -6.98
CA ASP A 60 13.47 0.42 -6.13
C ASP A 60 13.91 1.63 -5.29
N ASP A 61 13.04 2.07 -4.39
CA ASP A 61 13.26 3.21 -3.51
C ASP A 61 13.50 2.81 -2.04
N GLY A 62 13.81 1.53 -1.81
CA GLY A 62 13.96 0.94 -0.47
C GLY A 62 12.63 0.73 0.27
N SER A 63 11.49 0.98 -0.36
CA SER A 63 10.18 0.70 0.23
C SER A 63 9.81 -0.77 0.16
N THR A 64 9.04 -1.21 1.16
CA THR A 64 8.47 -2.55 1.16
C THR A 64 7.16 -2.53 0.37
N TYR A 65 7.03 -3.41 -0.63
CA TYR A 65 5.83 -3.52 -1.44
C TYR A 65 5.13 -4.84 -1.14
N ILE A 66 3.88 -4.75 -0.70
CA ILE A 66 2.97 -5.88 -0.47
C ILE A 66 1.96 -5.90 -1.62
N GLY A 67 1.67 -7.06 -2.20
CA GLY A 67 0.86 -7.23 -3.41
C GLY A 67 1.46 -8.36 -4.24
N PRO A 68 1.11 -8.53 -5.54
CA PRO A 68 0.18 -7.72 -6.30
C PRO A 68 -1.27 -8.05 -5.93
N TYR A 69 -2.12 -7.03 -5.96
CA TYR A 69 -3.55 -7.15 -5.79
C TYR A 69 -4.25 -6.90 -7.13
N THR A 70 -5.32 -7.64 -7.37
CA THR A 70 -6.10 -7.61 -8.62
C THR A 70 -6.92 -6.34 -8.79
N THR A 71 -7.29 -5.67 -7.69
CA THR A 71 -8.18 -4.50 -7.72
C THR A 71 -7.61 -3.33 -6.92
N SER A 72 -7.54 -2.15 -7.53
CA SER A 72 -7.12 -0.90 -6.88
C SER A 72 -8.00 -0.54 -5.68
N PHE A 73 -9.29 -0.87 -5.77
CA PHE A 73 -10.28 -0.65 -4.73
C PHE A 73 -9.89 -1.36 -3.43
N ILE A 74 -9.55 -2.66 -3.52
CA ILE A 74 -9.15 -3.46 -2.36
C ILE A 74 -7.90 -2.86 -1.72
N VAL A 75 -6.87 -2.53 -2.52
CA VAL A 75 -5.65 -1.90 -2.01
C VAL A 75 -5.94 -0.57 -1.32
N THR A 76 -6.73 0.29 -1.94
CA THR A 76 -7.05 1.61 -1.39
C THR A 76 -7.83 1.48 -0.09
N GLN A 77 -8.81 0.57 -0.04
CA GLN A 77 -9.62 0.30 1.15
C GLN A 77 -8.78 -0.30 2.28
N SER A 78 -7.89 -1.25 1.98
CA SER A 78 -6.96 -1.82 2.95
C SER A 78 -6.01 -0.77 3.51
N VAL A 79 -5.47 0.10 2.66
CA VAL A 79 -4.61 1.22 3.10
C VAL A 79 -5.38 2.17 3.99
N GLU A 80 -6.61 2.56 3.61
CA GLU A 80 -7.44 3.46 4.41
C GLU A 80 -7.80 2.84 5.77
N LEU A 81 -8.14 1.54 5.79
CA LEU A 81 -8.45 0.81 7.01
C LEU A 81 -7.22 0.70 7.93
N ALA A 82 -6.06 0.36 7.38
CA ALA A 82 -4.81 0.33 8.12
C ALA A 82 -4.48 1.70 8.72
N LYS A 83 -4.61 2.77 7.94
CA LYS A 83 -4.40 4.13 8.44
C LYS A 83 -5.36 4.50 9.57
N LYS A 84 -6.63 4.09 9.51
CA LYS A 84 -7.60 4.32 10.59
C LYS A 84 -7.29 3.48 11.83
N ALA A 85 -6.95 2.21 11.66
CA ALA A 85 -6.66 1.29 12.76
C ALA A 85 -5.45 1.74 13.58
N PHE A 86 -4.39 2.18 12.91
CA PHE A 86 -3.14 2.66 13.53
C PHE A 86 -3.11 4.19 13.71
N LEU A 87 -4.23 4.90 13.47
CA LEU A 87 -4.36 6.36 13.59
C LEU A 87 -3.24 7.13 12.85
N LEU A 88 -2.80 6.58 11.71
CA LEU A 88 -1.73 7.14 10.90
C LEU A 88 -2.20 8.37 10.12
N PRO A 89 -1.27 9.26 9.73
CA PRO A 89 -1.61 10.40 8.91
C PRO A 89 -2.17 9.98 7.53
N SER A 90 -3.41 10.39 7.27
CA SER A 90 -4.05 10.31 5.94
C SER A 90 -4.07 11.65 5.19
N CYS A 91 -3.51 12.71 5.78
CA CYS A 91 -3.42 14.02 5.16
C CYS A 91 -2.33 14.07 4.08
N LYS A 92 -2.45 15.01 3.14
CA LYS A 92 -1.44 15.26 2.09
C LYS A 92 -0.14 15.92 2.58
N LYS A 93 0.01 16.13 3.89
CA LYS A 93 1.18 16.75 4.51
C LYS A 93 2.37 15.78 4.49
N ARG A 94 3.57 16.30 4.30
CA ARG A 94 4.83 15.55 4.29
C ARG A 94 5.57 15.77 5.60
N PHE A 95 5.84 14.69 6.33
CA PHE A 95 6.63 14.74 7.56
C PHE A 95 8.09 14.40 7.25
N PRO A 96 9.07 15.10 7.86
CA PRO A 96 8.94 16.09 8.93
C PRO A 96 8.69 17.54 8.48
N GLN A 97 8.65 17.82 7.18
CA GLN A 97 8.64 19.20 6.62
C GLN A 97 7.43 20.05 7.04
N ASP A 98 6.26 19.45 7.19
CA ASP A 98 5.00 20.14 7.46
C ASP A 98 4.56 20.09 8.95
N ILE A 99 5.48 19.74 9.86
CA ILE A 99 5.22 19.76 11.30
C ILE A 99 5.13 21.23 11.77
N GLY A 100 4.04 21.60 12.44
CA GLY A 100 3.84 22.93 13.03
C GLY A 100 3.55 24.05 12.03
N ARG A 101 3.53 23.77 10.72
CA ARG A 101 3.36 24.78 9.66
C ARG A 101 1.92 25.24 9.46
N GLU A 102 0.95 24.37 9.70
CA GLU A 102 -0.47 24.62 9.47
C GLU A 102 -1.32 24.09 10.63
N ARG A 103 -2.53 24.65 10.77
CA ARG A 103 -3.54 24.16 11.71
C ARG A 103 -3.78 22.64 11.57
N PRO A 104 -4.11 21.95 12.67
CA PRO A 104 -4.48 20.54 12.62
C PRO A 104 -5.67 20.30 11.68
N CYS A 105 -5.65 19.15 11.00
CA CYS A 105 -6.72 18.77 10.07
C CYS A 105 -7.94 18.20 10.81
N LEU A 106 -9.07 18.07 10.10
CA LEU A 106 -10.29 17.46 10.64
C LEU A 106 -10.03 16.09 11.27
N ASN A 107 -9.19 15.25 10.64
CA ASN A 107 -8.89 13.89 11.12
C ASN A 107 -8.28 13.89 12.53
N TYR A 108 -7.52 14.93 12.90
CA TYR A 108 -7.03 15.10 14.27
C TYR A 108 -8.18 15.45 15.23
N HIS A 109 -9.07 16.36 14.85
CA HIS A 109 -10.20 16.78 15.68
C HIS A 109 -11.21 15.65 15.93
N ILE A 110 -11.44 14.78 14.96
CA ILE A 110 -12.30 13.59 15.08
C ILE A 110 -11.55 12.36 15.63
N LYS A 111 -10.31 12.53 16.12
CA LYS A 111 -9.46 11.48 16.71
C LYS A 111 -9.18 10.27 15.80
N GLN A 112 -9.17 10.47 14.48
CA GLN A 112 -8.79 9.46 13.50
C GLN A 112 -7.31 9.52 13.12
N CYS A 113 -6.57 10.50 13.64
CA CYS A 113 -5.14 10.66 13.41
C CYS A 113 -4.47 11.16 14.68
N PHE A 114 -3.29 10.62 14.98
CA PHE A 114 -2.45 11.04 16.10
C PHE A 114 -2.04 12.52 16.03
N GLY A 115 -2.09 13.13 14.85
CA GLY A 115 -1.83 14.56 14.69
C GLY A 115 -0.35 14.88 14.72
N VAL A 116 0.49 14.07 14.06
CA VAL A 116 1.93 14.34 13.85
C VAL A 116 2.19 15.79 13.40
N CYS A 117 1.31 16.34 12.56
CA CYS A 117 1.38 17.75 12.11
C CYS A 117 1.35 18.81 13.23
N THR A 118 0.90 18.47 14.44
CA THR A 118 0.87 19.39 15.59
C THR A 118 2.22 19.53 16.29
N GLY A 119 3.20 18.66 15.98
CA GLY A 119 4.51 18.66 16.64
C GLY A 119 4.51 18.12 18.08
N LYS A 120 3.36 17.67 18.59
CA LYS A 120 3.23 17.11 19.94
C LYS A 120 3.75 15.68 20.08
N ILE A 121 4.02 15.01 18.96
CA ILE A 121 4.44 13.61 18.92
C ILE A 121 5.88 13.57 18.41
N SER A 122 6.74 12.96 19.21
CA SER A 122 8.12 12.68 18.81
C SER A 122 8.15 11.51 17.83
N GLN A 123 9.17 11.49 16.98
CA GLN A 123 9.43 10.42 16.04
C GLN A 123 9.52 9.04 16.72
N ALA A 124 10.19 8.95 17.87
CA ALA A 124 10.30 7.70 18.63
C ALA A 124 8.94 7.14 19.04
N LYS A 125 8.04 8.02 19.51
CA LYS A 125 6.68 7.63 19.89
C LYS A 125 5.83 7.23 18.70
N TYR A 126 6.00 7.90 17.55
CA TYR A 126 5.33 7.50 16.31
C TYR A 126 5.76 6.10 15.88
N ARG A 127 7.06 5.81 15.94
CA ARG A 127 7.60 4.50 15.56
C ARG A 127 7.11 3.39 16.48
N GLU A 128 7.09 3.61 17.79
CA GLU A 128 6.52 2.67 18.76
C GLU A 128 5.04 2.34 18.47
N MET A 129 4.27 3.32 17.99
CA MET A 129 2.86 3.10 17.61
C MET A 129 2.70 2.31 16.31
N VAL A 130 3.66 2.41 15.38
CA VAL A 130 3.65 1.69 14.11
C VAL A 130 4.14 0.25 14.28
N ASP A 131 5.12 0.03 15.16
CA ASP A 131 5.70 -1.29 15.43
C ASP A 131 4.84 -2.18 16.35
N ARG A 132 3.73 -1.65 16.89
CA ARG A 132 2.81 -2.35 17.79
C ARG A 132 1.71 -3.11 17.06
#